data_AF-A0AAW1RHH3-F1
#
_entry.id   AF-A0AAW1RHH3-F1
#
_cell.length_a   1.000
_cell.length_b   1.000
_cell.length_c   1.000
_cell.angle_alpha   90.00
_cell.angle_beta   90.00
_cell.angle_gamma   90.00
#
_symmetry.space_group_name_H-M   'P 1'
#
loop_
_entity.id
_entity.type
_entity.pdbx_description
1 polymer ?
#
loop_
_entity_poly.entity_id
_entity_poly.type
_entity_poly.pdbx_seq_one_letter_code
_entity_poly.pdbx_strand_id
1 'polypeptide(L)'
;MGRGAVLARFVADPPTVTMQRVKGLMTGGLPTFIDLSRSFSAAAVTEDSLVAQLRLTGRRLAFMGDDTWLQLFPTAFEWARPFPSFNVHDLHTVDDGIWEELLPALRNPQDWDVLVVHYLGVDHAGHSHGTRGPAMTAKLRQLDAQIRQAVDAVAAEAGEGGQHARTLITVLGDHGQTAGGEHGGGTPVETDTVLLALSAATLHRRRAMPVEPIGTADGGSSSQCTRDLAPVVTMPQVDFAASMALLLGVPIPFGSIGRLSRTLWLLSDQPEADATFRAALSVNAWQVHHYLNEYAAAGAALPRKLLARSNALFAATLAAAAGSSEQERRELSGGSCGACGEFNGGRASAAGVLWALLGTHLFFCTGHFCEFAGLQTAAGFVGAALAFGLLRALAAGAAMLSAAIQRRHLMVWALFAPKFVFEAAFLLVSDAALVAAGFAC
;
A
#
# COMPACT_ATOMS: atom_id res chain seq x y z
N MET A 1 -17.21 19.62 17.84
CA MET A 1 -15.77 19.97 17.79
C MET A 1 -14.94 18.76 17.42
N GLY A 2 -14.75 18.58 16.12
CA GLY A 2 -13.81 17.64 15.51
C GLY A 2 -12.42 17.74 16.14
N ARG A 3 -11.72 16.62 16.16
CA ARG A 3 -10.48 16.47 16.93
C ARG A 3 -9.37 17.39 16.41
N GLY A 4 -9.41 17.79 15.13
CA GLY A 4 -8.42 18.66 14.49
C GLY A 4 -7.05 18.01 14.26
N ALA A 5 -6.71 17.04 15.09
CA ALA A 5 -5.56 16.16 15.00
C ALA A 5 -5.93 14.73 15.41
N VAL A 6 -5.30 13.76 14.76
CA VAL A 6 -5.37 12.34 15.09
C VAL A 6 -3.96 11.79 15.14
N LEU A 7 -3.64 11.10 16.23
CA LEU A 7 -2.44 10.28 16.35
C LEU A 7 -2.88 8.83 16.46
N ALA A 8 -2.39 7.97 15.58
CA ALA A 8 -2.71 6.56 15.53
C ALA A 8 -1.45 5.70 15.46
N ARG A 9 -1.51 4.53 16.10
CA ARG A 9 -0.58 3.43 15.82
C ARG A 9 -0.90 2.92 14.42
N PHE A 10 0.07 2.99 13.53
CA PHE A 10 -0.11 2.67 12.12
C PHE A 10 0.65 1.37 11.81
N VAL A 11 -0.08 0.30 11.49
CA VAL A 11 0.48 -1.07 11.50
C VAL A 11 0.70 -1.55 10.08
N ALA A 12 1.96 -1.76 9.72
CA ALA A 12 2.36 -2.27 8.43
C ALA A 12 2.23 -3.81 8.37
N ASP A 13 1.89 -4.32 7.19
CA ASP A 13 2.03 -5.74 6.90
C ASP A 13 3.49 -6.08 6.53
N PRO A 14 3.99 -7.29 6.79
CA PRO A 14 5.27 -7.72 6.24
C PRO A 14 5.18 -7.98 4.71
N PRO A 15 6.31 -7.92 3.98
CA PRO A 15 7.62 -7.50 4.47
C PRO A 15 7.72 -5.98 4.57
N THR A 16 8.41 -5.53 5.61
CA THR A 16 8.61 -4.13 5.99
C THR A 16 9.78 -3.52 5.21
N VAL A 17 9.68 -3.57 3.88
CA VAL A 17 10.64 -2.92 2.94
C VAL A 17 9.95 -1.72 2.32
N THR A 18 10.62 -0.56 2.28
CA THR A 18 10.09 0.73 1.81
C THR A 18 9.25 0.62 0.54
N MET A 19 9.82 0.07 -0.53
CA MET A 19 9.13 -0.05 -1.81
C MET A 19 7.85 -0.91 -1.71
N GLN A 20 7.84 -1.97 -0.89
CA GLN A 20 6.65 -2.79 -0.66
C GLN A 20 5.60 -2.06 0.17
N ARG A 21 6.04 -1.28 1.16
CA ARG A 21 5.14 -0.53 2.04
C ARG A 21 4.50 0.63 1.30
N VAL A 22 5.26 1.38 0.51
CA VAL A 22 4.71 2.42 -0.36
C VAL A 22 3.72 1.83 -1.37
N LYS A 23 4.05 0.70 -2.02
CA LYS A 23 3.10 -0.01 -2.91
C LYS A 23 1.82 -0.41 -2.17
N GLY A 24 1.93 -1.03 -1.00
CA GLY A 24 0.78 -1.46 -0.20
C GLY A 24 -0.08 -0.30 0.28
N LEU A 25 0.55 0.78 0.76
CA LEU A 25 -0.12 2.01 1.20
C LEU A 25 -0.94 2.65 0.07
N MET A 26 -0.41 2.65 -1.15
CA MET A 26 -1.06 3.30 -2.29
C MET A 26 -2.08 2.38 -2.98
N THR A 27 -1.93 1.06 -2.94
CA THR A 27 -2.89 0.13 -3.57
C THR A 27 -4.01 -0.32 -2.61
N GLY A 28 -3.76 -0.32 -1.29
CA GLY A 28 -4.66 -0.92 -0.30
C GLY A 28 -4.74 -2.44 -0.43
N GLY A 29 -3.78 -3.07 -1.11
CA GLY A 29 -3.66 -4.51 -1.27
C GLY A 29 -2.60 -5.10 -0.33
N LEU A 30 -2.70 -6.41 -0.08
CA LEU A 30 -1.64 -7.16 0.59
C LEU A 30 -0.53 -7.51 -0.43
N PRO A 31 0.74 -7.51 -0.03
CA PRO A 31 1.81 -7.96 -0.90
C PRO A 31 1.61 -9.43 -1.27
N THR A 32 1.64 -9.75 -2.56
CA THR A 32 1.67 -11.13 -3.03
C THR A 32 3.12 -11.61 -3.21
N PHE A 33 3.33 -12.93 -3.23
CA PHE A 33 4.65 -13.49 -3.53
C PHE A 33 5.19 -13.06 -4.92
N ILE A 34 4.28 -12.84 -5.88
CA ILE A 34 4.62 -12.32 -7.21
C ILE A 34 5.11 -10.88 -7.12
N ASP A 35 4.50 -10.05 -6.27
CA ASP A 35 4.94 -8.67 -6.04
C ASP A 35 6.36 -8.59 -5.49
N LEU A 36 6.70 -9.49 -4.57
CA LEU A 36 8.06 -9.59 -4.05
C LEU A 36 9.04 -9.91 -5.17
N SER A 37 8.71 -10.84 -6.08
CA SER A 37 9.57 -11.19 -7.21
C SER A 37 9.74 -10.05 -8.23
N ARG A 38 8.66 -9.30 -8.54
CA ARG A 38 8.66 -8.19 -9.49
C ARG A 38 9.40 -6.97 -8.95
N SER A 39 9.37 -6.76 -7.64
CA SER A 39 10.11 -5.69 -6.99
C SER A 39 11.63 -5.81 -7.17
N PHE A 40 12.12 -6.98 -7.59
CA PHE A 40 13.51 -7.20 -7.97
C PHE A 40 13.81 -7.07 -9.48
N SER A 41 12.79 -6.97 -10.35
CA SER A 41 12.95 -6.98 -11.83
C SER A 41 12.23 -5.87 -12.59
N ALA A 42 11.16 -5.30 -12.03
CA ALA A 42 10.42 -4.14 -12.53
C ALA A 42 9.67 -3.47 -11.36
N ALA A 43 10.15 -2.30 -10.91
CA ALA A 43 9.62 -1.61 -9.74
C ALA A 43 8.24 -0.95 -9.96
N ALA A 44 7.87 -0.64 -11.20
CA ALA A 44 6.66 0.12 -11.48
C ALA A 44 5.37 -0.62 -11.04
N VAL A 45 4.51 0.07 -10.31
CA VAL A 45 3.17 -0.41 -9.94
C VAL A 45 2.32 -0.42 -11.21
N THR A 46 1.73 -1.59 -11.50
CA THR A 46 0.88 -1.78 -12.69
C THR A 46 -0.59 -1.95 -12.31
N GLU A 47 -0.85 -2.26 -11.04
CA GLU A 47 -2.17 -2.37 -10.47
C GLU A 47 -2.78 -0.98 -10.21
N ASP A 48 -4.10 -0.95 -10.07
CA ASP A 48 -4.79 0.26 -9.67
C ASP A 48 -4.32 0.72 -8.28
N SER A 49 -4.18 2.04 -8.10
CA SER A 49 -3.62 2.66 -6.90
C SER A 49 -4.22 4.05 -6.67
N LEU A 50 -4.10 4.56 -5.45
CA LEU A 50 -4.53 5.91 -5.10
C LEU A 50 -3.85 6.96 -5.98
N VAL A 51 -2.56 6.75 -6.29
CA VAL A 51 -1.79 7.61 -7.21
C VAL A 51 -2.41 7.60 -8.60
N ALA A 52 -2.78 6.43 -9.12
CA ALA A 52 -3.46 6.32 -10.42
C ALA A 52 -4.85 6.99 -10.39
N GLN A 53 -5.64 6.79 -9.34
CA GLN A 53 -6.97 7.40 -9.18
C GLN A 53 -6.89 8.93 -9.10
N LEU A 54 -5.91 9.48 -8.39
CA LEU A 54 -5.66 10.92 -8.34
C LEU A 54 -5.33 11.46 -9.74
N ARG A 55 -4.50 10.75 -10.52
CA ARG A 55 -4.15 11.15 -11.89
C ARG A 55 -5.33 11.07 -12.85
N LEU A 56 -6.10 9.98 -12.81
CA LEU A 56 -7.27 9.78 -13.66
C LEU A 56 -8.38 10.81 -13.37
N THR A 57 -8.42 11.37 -12.16
CA THR A 57 -9.34 12.45 -11.78
C THR A 57 -8.77 13.85 -12.01
N GLY A 58 -7.64 13.96 -12.71
CA GLY A 58 -7.04 15.23 -13.11
C GLY A 58 -6.34 16.00 -11.99
N ARG A 59 -5.99 15.33 -10.87
CA ARG A 59 -5.21 15.96 -9.79
C ARG A 59 -3.76 16.14 -10.22
N ARG A 60 -3.17 17.25 -9.78
CA ARG A 60 -1.77 17.60 -9.99
C ARG A 60 -0.95 17.07 -8.84
N LEU A 61 -0.07 16.11 -9.14
CA LEU A 61 0.76 15.46 -8.13
C LEU A 61 2.17 16.03 -8.20
N ALA A 62 2.68 16.44 -7.05
CA ALA A 62 4.05 16.90 -6.86
C ALA A 62 4.80 15.97 -5.89
N PHE A 63 6.10 15.79 -6.12
CA PHE A 63 6.95 14.91 -5.32
C PHE A 63 8.30 15.52 -4.97
N MET A 64 8.78 15.29 -3.75
CA MET A 64 10.18 15.49 -3.37
C MET A 64 10.60 14.41 -2.38
N GLY A 65 11.79 13.84 -2.58
CA GLY A 65 12.27 12.73 -1.75
C GLY A 65 13.16 11.78 -2.52
N ASP A 66 13.45 10.62 -1.95
CA ASP A 66 14.28 9.63 -2.62
C ASP A 66 13.59 9.05 -3.89
N ASP A 67 14.37 8.45 -4.78
CA ASP A 67 13.90 8.01 -6.09
C ASP A 67 12.91 6.83 -6.08
N THR A 68 12.61 6.22 -4.93
CA THR A 68 11.64 5.09 -4.80
C THR A 68 10.30 5.40 -5.45
N TRP A 69 9.76 6.61 -5.28
CA TRP A 69 8.45 6.96 -5.83
C TRP A 69 8.44 7.06 -7.35
N LEU A 70 9.54 7.49 -7.96
CA LEU A 70 9.65 7.54 -9.42
C LEU A 70 9.88 6.16 -10.01
N GLN A 71 10.49 5.24 -9.25
CA GLN A 71 10.58 3.84 -9.63
C GLN A 71 9.19 3.16 -9.60
N LEU A 72 8.40 3.43 -8.55
CA LEU A 72 7.05 2.88 -8.38
C LEU A 72 6.01 3.52 -9.32
N PHE A 73 6.08 4.84 -9.53
CA PHE A 73 5.08 5.63 -10.25
C PHE A 73 5.72 6.58 -11.29
N PRO A 74 6.40 6.04 -12.32
CA PRO A 74 7.30 6.81 -13.20
C PRO A 74 6.63 7.95 -13.98
N THR A 75 5.32 7.92 -14.17
CA THR A 75 4.57 8.91 -14.96
C THR A 75 3.52 9.65 -14.15
N ALA A 76 3.55 9.54 -12.82
CA ALA A 76 2.51 10.08 -11.95
C ALA A 76 2.69 11.56 -11.60
N PHE A 77 3.92 12.06 -11.54
CA PHE A 77 4.20 13.41 -11.00
C PHE A 77 4.38 14.43 -12.13
N GLU A 78 3.71 15.58 -12.00
CA GLU A 78 3.88 16.72 -12.92
C GLU A 78 5.17 17.48 -12.61
N TRP A 79 5.50 17.56 -11.33
CA TRP A 79 6.77 18.07 -10.83
C TRP A 79 7.35 17.10 -9.81
N ALA A 80 8.64 16.79 -9.94
CA ALA A 80 9.32 15.89 -9.04
C ALA A 80 10.76 16.33 -8.79
N ARG A 81 11.22 16.20 -7.54
CA ARG A 81 12.61 16.41 -7.13
C ARG A 81 13.17 15.15 -6.45
N PRO A 82 13.62 14.15 -7.23
CA PRO A 82 14.13 12.89 -6.72
C PRO A 82 15.57 12.98 -6.24
N PHE A 83 15.94 12.22 -5.21
CA PHE A 83 17.30 12.08 -4.69
C PHE A 83 17.75 10.61 -4.70
N PRO A 84 19.06 10.31 -4.83
CA PRO A 84 19.55 8.93 -4.78
C PRO A 84 19.26 8.24 -3.43
N SER A 85 18.75 7.01 -3.47
CA SER A 85 18.29 6.25 -2.29
C SER A 85 19.30 5.23 -1.74
N PHE A 86 20.31 4.81 -2.52
CA PHE A 86 21.10 3.61 -2.19
C PHE A 86 22.24 3.79 -1.17
N ASN A 87 22.70 5.02 -0.91
CA ASN A 87 23.84 5.24 -0.04
C ASN A 87 23.41 5.40 1.43
N VAL A 88 23.38 4.29 2.17
CA VAL A 88 22.96 4.27 3.59
C VAL A 88 23.82 5.11 4.54
N HIS A 89 25.02 5.53 4.11
CA HIS A 89 25.88 6.42 4.90
C HIS A 89 25.55 7.91 4.68
N ASP A 90 24.77 8.23 3.66
CA ASP A 90 24.27 9.57 3.43
C ASP A 90 23.02 9.81 4.27
N LEU A 91 23.17 10.56 5.35
CA LEU A 91 22.06 10.89 6.25
C LEU A 91 21.36 12.21 5.86
N HIS A 92 21.86 12.99 4.91
CA HIS A 92 21.58 14.41 4.82
C HIS A 92 21.07 14.87 3.46
N THR A 93 21.61 14.37 2.36
CA THR A 93 21.31 14.93 1.02
C THR A 93 19.82 14.93 0.70
N VAL A 94 19.10 13.85 1.08
CA VAL A 94 17.66 13.75 0.85
C VAL A 94 16.88 14.71 1.76
N ASP A 95 17.13 14.65 3.07
CA ASP A 95 16.40 15.45 4.07
C ASP A 95 16.61 16.96 3.88
N ASP A 96 17.85 17.37 3.61
CA ASP A 96 18.22 18.78 3.43
C ASP A 96 17.70 19.30 2.08
N GLY A 97 17.80 18.49 1.02
CA GLY A 97 17.27 18.84 -0.29
C GLY A 97 15.74 18.91 -0.35
N ILE A 98 15.03 18.09 0.43
CA ILE A 98 13.59 18.26 0.67
C ILE A 98 13.31 19.63 1.31
N TRP A 99 14.08 19.99 2.33
CA TRP A 99 13.84 21.20 3.10
C TRP A 99 14.02 22.49 2.29
N GLU A 100 14.98 22.50 1.35
CA GLU A 100 15.19 23.61 0.41
C GLU A 100 13.94 23.91 -0.43
N GLU A 101 13.17 22.88 -0.80
CA GLU A 101 12.03 22.97 -1.71
C GLU A 101 10.66 22.99 -1.01
N LEU A 102 10.58 22.45 0.23
CA LEU A 102 9.30 22.25 0.92
C LEU A 102 8.58 23.56 1.23
N LEU A 103 9.24 24.53 1.88
CA LEU A 103 8.59 25.80 2.22
C LEU A 103 8.20 26.64 1.00
N PRO A 104 9.00 26.71 -0.09
CA PRO A 104 8.53 27.27 -1.36
C PRO A 104 7.28 26.59 -1.91
N ALA A 105 7.23 25.24 -1.92
CA ALA A 105 6.07 24.49 -2.41
C ALA A 105 4.82 24.72 -1.57
N LEU A 106 4.95 24.79 -0.24
CA LEU A 106 3.83 25.09 0.66
C LEU A 106 3.30 26.52 0.49
N ARG A 107 4.14 27.48 0.11
CA ARG A 107 3.70 28.86 -0.16
C ARG A 107 2.96 29.02 -1.49
N ASN A 108 3.10 28.07 -2.41
CA ASN A 108 2.44 28.05 -3.70
C ASN A 108 1.57 26.78 -3.85
N PRO A 109 0.55 26.59 -2.99
CA PRO A 109 -0.32 25.41 -3.06
C PRO A 109 -1.17 25.37 -4.32
N GLN A 110 -1.18 26.46 -5.11
CA GLN A 110 -1.84 26.49 -6.41
C GLN A 110 -1.13 25.63 -7.45
N ASP A 111 0.09 25.11 -7.22
CA ASP A 111 0.83 24.32 -8.21
C ASP A 111 0.61 22.80 -8.06
N TRP A 112 -0.03 22.36 -6.98
CA TRP A 112 -0.25 20.94 -6.68
C TRP A 112 -1.57 20.73 -5.93
N ASP A 113 -2.22 19.60 -6.16
CA ASP A 113 -3.38 19.17 -5.38
C ASP A 113 -2.99 18.10 -4.36
N VAL A 114 -1.91 17.35 -4.63
CA VAL A 114 -1.28 16.40 -3.72
C VAL A 114 0.23 16.56 -3.77
N LEU A 115 0.84 16.89 -2.63
CA LEU A 115 2.29 16.95 -2.46
C LEU A 115 2.75 15.76 -1.60
N VAL A 116 3.62 14.94 -2.16
CA VAL A 116 4.27 13.82 -1.48
C VAL A 116 5.70 14.21 -1.12
N VAL A 117 6.04 14.05 0.17
CA VAL A 117 7.37 14.35 0.71
C VAL A 117 7.91 13.10 1.40
N HIS A 118 8.99 12.53 0.90
CA HIS A 118 9.54 11.27 1.41
C HIS A 118 10.97 11.45 1.94
N TYR A 119 11.09 11.54 3.27
CA TYR A 119 12.37 11.62 3.98
C TYR A 119 13.07 10.26 4.05
N LEU A 120 14.40 10.27 4.15
CA LEU A 120 15.21 9.03 4.12
C LEU A 120 16.21 8.93 5.29
N GLY A 121 16.67 10.07 5.84
CA GLY A 121 17.79 10.10 6.79
C GLY A 121 17.56 9.31 8.08
N VAL A 122 16.31 9.12 8.51
CA VAL A 122 15.96 8.27 9.67
C VAL A 122 16.26 6.79 9.38
N ASP A 123 15.86 6.29 8.21
CA ASP A 123 16.11 4.89 7.84
C ASP A 123 17.62 4.61 7.74
N HIS A 124 18.33 5.50 7.05
CA HIS A 124 19.80 5.43 6.91
C HIS A 124 20.54 5.52 8.25
N ALA A 125 20.07 6.36 9.17
CA ALA A 125 20.66 6.44 10.51
C ALA A 125 20.47 5.13 11.29
N GLY A 126 19.33 4.45 11.10
CA GLY A 126 19.10 3.10 11.59
C GLY A 126 20.16 2.14 11.08
N HIS A 127 20.30 1.98 9.76
CA HIS A 127 21.27 1.06 9.15
C HIS A 127 22.73 1.37 9.53
N SER A 128 23.11 2.66 9.55
CA SER A 128 24.50 3.06 9.77
C SER A 128 24.90 3.10 11.25
N HIS A 129 23.96 3.38 12.17
CA HIS A 129 24.29 3.71 13.56
C HIS A 129 23.37 3.06 14.61
N GLY A 130 22.38 2.27 14.20
CA GLY A 130 21.36 1.69 15.06
C GLY A 130 20.31 2.71 15.53
N THR A 131 19.16 2.20 15.97
CA THR A 131 17.98 3.02 16.27
C THR A 131 18.02 3.73 17.64
N ARG A 132 19.10 3.56 18.40
CA ARG A 132 19.29 4.19 19.73
C ARG A 132 20.50 5.15 19.79
N GLY A 133 21.16 5.40 18.66
CA GLY A 133 22.38 6.21 18.60
C GLY A 133 22.14 7.73 18.56
N PRO A 134 23.19 8.54 18.77
CA PRO A 134 23.13 9.99 18.61
C PRO A 134 22.72 10.44 17.21
N ALA A 135 23.14 9.72 16.17
CA ALA A 135 22.77 10.02 14.78
C ALA A 135 21.25 9.90 14.55
N MET A 136 20.64 8.80 15.02
CA MET A 136 19.18 8.62 15.00
C MET A 136 18.47 9.74 15.78
N THR A 137 18.97 10.08 16.97
CA THR A 137 18.40 11.18 17.77
C THR A 137 18.47 12.52 17.04
N ALA A 138 19.57 12.83 16.37
CA ALA A 138 19.74 14.05 15.60
C ALA A 138 18.78 14.10 14.40
N LYS A 139 18.66 13.00 13.65
CA LYS A 139 17.74 12.87 12.51
C LYS A 139 16.28 13.02 12.91
N LEU A 140 15.85 12.36 13.99
CA LEU A 140 14.48 12.51 14.51
C LEU A 140 14.19 13.94 14.98
N ARG A 141 15.15 14.64 15.59
CA ARG A 141 15.00 16.05 15.97
C ARG A 141 14.90 16.97 14.75
N GLN A 142 15.70 16.73 13.72
CA GLN A 142 15.62 17.46 12.46
C GLN A 142 14.23 17.28 11.82
N LEU A 143 13.79 16.02 11.69
CA LEU A 143 12.49 15.69 11.10
C LEU A 143 11.33 16.30 11.88
N ASP A 144 11.32 16.19 13.23
CA ASP A 144 10.30 16.84 14.07
C ASP A 144 10.28 18.36 13.90
N ALA A 145 11.46 19.01 13.85
CA ALA A 145 11.55 20.45 13.65
C ALA A 145 11.02 20.90 12.28
N GLN A 146 11.32 20.15 11.22
CA GLN A 146 10.85 20.44 9.86
C GLN A 146 9.35 20.17 9.72
N ILE A 147 8.83 19.08 10.30
CA ILE A 147 7.38 18.80 10.34
C ILE A 147 6.64 19.94 11.04
N ARG A 148 7.12 20.39 12.21
CA ARG A 148 6.49 21.50 12.95
C ARG A 148 6.43 22.76 12.11
N GLN A 149 7.55 23.14 11.50
CA GLN A 149 7.62 24.35 10.67
C GLN A 149 6.71 24.25 9.43
N ALA A 150 6.65 23.09 8.77
CA ALA A 150 5.74 22.85 7.65
C ALA A 150 4.27 22.95 8.07
N VAL A 151 3.91 22.32 9.19
CA VAL A 151 2.54 22.40 9.75
C VAL A 151 2.19 23.83 10.15
N ASP A 152 3.13 24.57 10.75
CA ASP A 152 2.95 25.97 11.12
C ASP A 152 2.72 26.87 9.91
N ALA A 153 3.50 26.68 8.85
CA ALA A 153 3.33 27.41 7.59
C ALA A 153 1.96 27.15 6.96
N VAL A 154 1.53 25.89 6.90
CA VAL A 154 0.21 25.52 6.36
C VAL A 154 -0.91 26.08 7.24
N ALA A 155 -0.80 25.96 8.56
CA ALA A 155 -1.83 26.42 9.50
C ALA A 155 -1.97 27.96 9.52
N ALA A 156 -0.89 28.71 9.30
CA ALA A 156 -0.93 30.17 9.23
C ALA A 156 -1.86 30.67 8.11
N GLU A 157 -1.86 29.98 6.98
CA GLU A 157 -2.62 30.33 5.77
C GLU A 157 -3.92 29.50 5.62
N ALA A 158 -4.36 28.80 6.67
CA ALA A 158 -5.55 27.94 6.65
C ALA A 158 -6.81 28.59 7.25
N GLY A 159 -6.80 29.92 7.39
CA GLY A 159 -7.98 30.70 7.76
C GLY A 159 -9.11 30.61 6.73
N GLU A 160 -10.27 31.20 7.04
CA GLU A 160 -11.39 31.24 6.10
C GLU A 160 -10.99 32.00 4.82
N GLY A 161 -11.18 31.38 3.66
CA GLY A 161 -10.72 31.90 2.36
C GLY A 161 -9.20 31.80 2.13
N GLY A 162 -8.43 31.31 3.10
CA GLY A 162 -6.99 31.09 2.97
C GLY A 162 -6.63 29.94 2.03
N GLN A 163 -5.41 29.96 1.50
CA GLN A 163 -4.94 29.01 0.50
C GLN A 163 -4.90 27.57 1.01
N HIS A 164 -4.80 27.38 2.33
CA HIS A 164 -4.79 26.06 2.99
C HIS A 164 -6.07 25.73 3.75
N ALA A 165 -7.17 26.45 3.52
CA ALA A 165 -8.45 26.24 4.22
C ALA A 165 -9.01 24.81 4.07
N ARG A 166 -8.59 24.06 3.03
CA ARG A 166 -9.04 22.69 2.74
C ARG A 166 -7.89 21.69 2.70
N THR A 167 -6.79 21.94 3.40
CA THR A 167 -5.63 21.05 3.43
C THR A 167 -5.74 20.00 4.54
N LEU A 168 -5.53 18.74 4.17
CA LEU A 168 -5.26 17.61 5.06
C LEU A 168 -3.75 17.37 5.08
N ILE A 169 -3.15 17.33 6.25
CA ILE A 169 -1.73 16.98 6.43
C ILE A 169 -1.66 15.58 7.03
N THR A 170 -0.90 14.67 6.41
CA THR A 170 -0.61 13.34 6.95
C THR A 170 0.89 13.15 7.06
N VAL A 171 1.38 12.77 8.24
CA VAL A 171 2.75 12.33 8.48
C VAL A 171 2.67 10.88 8.93
N LEU A 172 3.34 9.99 8.22
CA LEU A 172 3.28 8.56 8.51
C LEU A 172 4.63 7.89 8.33
N GLY A 173 4.86 6.80 9.07
CA GLY A 173 5.92 5.84 8.78
C GLY A 173 5.41 4.74 7.87
N ASP A 174 6.25 4.28 6.96
CA ASP A 174 5.98 3.13 6.10
C ASP A 174 6.40 1.81 6.76
N HIS A 175 7.51 1.81 7.52
CA HIS A 175 7.90 0.73 8.43
C HIS A 175 8.69 1.23 9.65
N GLY A 176 8.89 0.33 10.61
CA GLY A 176 9.85 0.47 11.70
C GLY A 176 11.16 -0.25 11.41
N GLN A 177 12.03 -0.31 12.41
CA GLN A 177 13.35 -0.95 12.34
C GLN A 177 13.66 -1.63 13.67
N THR A 178 14.47 -2.69 13.62
CA THR A 178 15.03 -3.35 14.80
C THR A 178 15.99 -2.42 15.57
N ALA A 179 16.53 -2.89 16.70
CA ALA A 179 17.58 -2.17 17.42
C ALA A 179 18.83 -1.91 16.56
N GLY A 180 19.17 -2.86 15.67
CA GLY A 180 20.32 -2.80 14.78
C GLY A 180 20.10 -2.00 13.49
N GLY A 181 18.87 -1.51 13.26
CA GLY A 181 18.52 -0.80 12.02
C GLY A 181 18.02 -1.70 10.91
N GLU A 182 17.96 -3.01 11.12
CA GLU A 182 17.41 -3.93 10.13
C GLU A 182 15.88 -3.79 10.01
N HIS A 183 15.35 -4.11 8.84
CA HIS A 183 13.91 -4.21 8.57
C HIS A 183 13.66 -5.22 7.43
N GLY A 184 12.40 -5.49 7.11
CA GLY A 184 11.95 -6.48 6.13
C GLY A 184 11.20 -7.68 6.76
N GLY A 185 11.27 -7.82 8.07
CA GLY A 185 10.53 -8.81 8.85
C GLY A 185 9.11 -8.36 9.23
N GLY A 186 8.53 -9.08 10.20
CA GLY A 186 7.16 -8.87 10.68
C GLY A 186 7.07 -8.66 12.19
N THR A 187 8.18 -8.34 12.85
CA THR A 187 8.16 -8.08 14.30
C THR A 187 7.47 -6.75 14.61
N PRO A 188 6.88 -6.56 15.81
CA PRO A 188 6.21 -5.30 16.16
C PRO A 188 7.11 -4.06 16.02
N VAL A 189 8.42 -4.19 16.26
CA VAL A 189 9.36 -3.06 16.08
C VAL A 189 9.57 -2.67 14.62
N GLU A 190 9.30 -3.60 13.69
CA GLU A 190 9.36 -3.36 12.25
C GLU A 190 7.99 -2.98 11.67
N THR A 191 6.89 -3.44 12.26
CA THR A 191 5.53 -3.21 11.72
C THR A 191 4.80 -2.04 12.37
N ASP A 192 5.12 -1.69 13.62
CA ASP A 192 4.48 -0.57 14.32
C ASP A 192 5.12 0.75 13.93
N THR A 193 4.33 1.60 13.29
CA THR A 193 4.69 2.97 12.92
C THR A 193 3.67 3.97 13.47
N VAL A 194 3.78 5.23 13.04
CA VAL A 194 2.89 6.31 13.45
C VAL A 194 2.13 6.84 12.24
N LEU A 195 0.87 7.24 12.46
CA LEU A 195 0.12 8.12 11.58
C LEU A 195 -0.34 9.34 12.38
N LEU A 196 0.10 10.51 11.97
CA LEU A 196 -0.40 11.81 12.40
C LEU A 196 -1.21 12.41 11.26
N ALA A 197 -2.48 12.71 11.49
CA ALA A 197 -3.33 13.38 10.51
C ALA A 197 -3.93 14.66 11.09
N LEU A 198 -3.91 15.76 10.33
CA LEU A 198 -4.24 17.09 10.79
C LEU A 198 -5.16 17.81 9.78
N SER A 199 -6.21 18.45 10.29
CA SER A 199 -7.02 19.39 9.51
C SER A 199 -6.45 20.80 9.68
N ALA A 200 -5.89 21.37 8.62
CA ALA A 200 -5.24 22.68 8.67
C ALA A 200 -6.19 23.78 9.18
N ALA A 201 -7.42 23.85 8.65
CA ALA A 201 -8.42 24.83 9.10
C ALA A 201 -8.84 24.64 10.56
N THR A 202 -8.93 23.40 11.05
CA THR A 202 -9.27 23.14 12.46
C THR A 202 -8.11 23.54 13.38
N LEU A 203 -6.87 23.30 12.96
CA LEU A 203 -5.68 23.76 13.68
C LEU A 203 -5.61 25.29 13.73
N HIS A 204 -5.83 25.97 12.60
CA HIS A 204 -5.87 27.43 12.52
C HIS A 204 -6.87 28.02 13.52
N ARG A 205 -8.13 27.55 13.49
CA ARG A 205 -9.17 28.01 14.42
C ARG A 205 -8.81 27.79 15.89
N ARG A 206 -8.22 26.64 16.22
CA ARG A 206 -7.81 26.33 17.60
C ARG A 206 -6.67 27.23 18.09
N ARG A 207 -5.75 27.63 17.20
CA ARG A 207 -4.67 28.58 17.52
C ARG A 207 -5.18 30.01 17.70
N ALA A 208 -6.24 30.37 16.99
CA ALA A 208 -6.87 31.69 17.09
C ALA A 208 -7.75 31.85 18.35
N MET A 209 -8.06 30.76 19.08
CA MET A 209 -8.80 30.88 20.34
C MET A 209 -7.91 31.45 21.44
N PRO A 210 -8.37 32.46 22.20
CA PRO A 210 -7.68 32.92 23.40
C PRO A 210 -7.46 31.74 24.35
N VAL A 211 -6.22 31.54 24.79
CA VAL A 211 -5.97 30.68 25.94
C VAL A 211 -6.50 31.44 27.15
N GLU A 212 -7.68 31.06 27.63
CA GLU A 212 -8.17 31.50 28.95
C GLU A 212 -7.04 31.25 29.96
N PRO A 213 -6.58 32.28 30.70
CA PRO A 213 -5.57 32.09 31.73
C PRO A 213 -6.08 31.02 32.68
N ILE A 214 -5.33 29.94 32.85
CA ILE A 214 -5.61 28.96 33.90
C ILE A 214 -5.56 29.77 35.20
N GLY A 215 -6.73 30.02 35.79
CA GLY A 215 -6.84 30.72 37.06
C GLY A 215 -5.90 30.07 38.06
N THR A 216 -5.11 30.89 38.74
CA THR A 216 -4.23 30.46 39.83
C THR A 216 -5.09 29.86 40.94
N ALA A 217 -5.38 28.57 40.84
CA ALA A 217 -5.97 27.79 41.91
C ALA A 217 -4.83 27.32 42.82
N ASP A 218 -4.96 27.66 44.09
CA ASP A 218 -4.01 27.49 45.18
C ASP A 218 -3.35 26.11 45.25
N GLY A 219 -2.03 26.10 45.47
CA GLY A 219 -1.33 25.33 46.50
C GLY A 219 -1.57 23.82 46.67
N GLY A 220 -2.20 23.12 45.74
CA GLY A 220 -2.49 21.69 45.83
C GLY A 220 -1.48 20.84 45.06
N SER A 221 -0.78 19.96 45.78
CA SER A 221 0.01 18.81 45.32
C SER A 221 -0.07 18.47 43.83
N SER A 222 1.09 18.40 43.17
CA SER A 222 1.30 17.85 41.83
C SER A 222 0.92 16.36 41.78
N SER A 223 -0.37 16.04 41.76
CA SER A 223 -0.87 14.70 41.51
C SER A 223 -1.34 14.58 40.08
N GLN A 224 -0.57 13.83 39.30
CA GLN A 224 -0.99 13.09 38.11
C GLN A 224 -1.73 13.90 37.04
N CYS A 225 -0.96 14.47 36.11
CA CYS A 225 -1.39 14.57 34.71
C CYS A 225 -1.40 13.17 34.06
N THR A 226 -2.16 12.22 34.60
CA THR A 226 -2.71 11.15 33.77
C THR A 226 -3.92 11.77 33.10
N ARG A 227 -3.67 12.59 32.06
CA ARG A 227 -4.67 12.73 31.00
C ARG A 227 -4.93 11.28 30.58
N ASP A 228 -6.11 10.75 30.88
CA ASP A 228 -6.59 9.50 30.30
C ASP A 228 -6.34 9.61 28.80
N LEU A 229 -5.25 8.99 28.34
CA LEU A 229 -4.89 9.00 26.95
C LEU A 229 -6.05 8.29 26.28
N ALA A 230 -6.85 9.03 25.53
CA ALA A 230 -7.90 8.47 24.71
C ALA A 230 -7.33 7.21 24.03
N PRO A 231 -8.08 6.09 23.99
CA PRO A 231 -7.54 4.80 23.57
C PRO A 231 -6.75 4.96 22.28
N VAL A 232 -5.51 4.46 22.27
CA VAL A 232 -4.61 4.53 21.12
C VAL A 232 -5.36 3.96 19.92
N VAL A 233 -5.67 4.82 18.97
CA VAL A 233 -6.34 4.41 17.74
C VAL A 233 -5.32 3.61 16.94
N THR A 234 -5.67 2.38 16.59
CA THR A 234 -4.85 1.55 15.70
C THR A 234 -5.46 1.56 14.30
N MET A 235 -4.63 1.79 13.29
CA MET A 235 -5.02 1.74 11.88
C MET A 235 -4.03 0.85 11.12
N PRO A 236 -4.49 -0.24 10.48
CA PRO A 236 -3.70 -0.99 9.51
C PRO A 236 -3.32 -0.11 8.30
N GLN A 237 -2.12 -0.27 7.75
CA GLN A 237 -1.70 0.47 6.56
C GLN A 237 -2.57 0.17 5.33
N VAL A 238 -3.08 -1.06 5.22
CA VAL A 238 -3.99 -1.47 4.14
C VAL A 238 -5.27 -0.63 4.09
N ASP A 239 -5.69 -0.03 5.21
CA ASP A 239 -6.86 0.85 5.31
C ASP A 239 -6.61 2.25 4.71
N PHE A 240 -5.35 2.61 4.43
CA PHE A 240 -4.95 3.97 4.03
C PHE A 240 -5.50 4.37 2.66
N ALA A 241 -5.29 3.55 1.62
CA ALA A 241 -5.70 3.86 0.26
C ALA A 241 -7.21 4.14 0.17
N ALA A 242 -8.04 3.25 0.72
CA ALA A 242 -9.50 3.41 0.73
C ALA A 242 -9.95 4.65 1.52
N SER A 243 -9.34 4.90 2.68
CA SER A 243 -9.65 6.06 3.52
C SER A 243 -9.30 7.37 2.82
N MET A 244 -8.10 7.46 2.24
CA MET A 244 -7.64 8.67 1.55
C MET A 244 -8.40 8.91 0.24
N ALA A 245 -8.70 7.87 -0.52
CA ALA A 245 -9.44 8.00 -1.78
C ALA A 245 -10.76 8.75 -1.57
N LEU A 246 -11.58 8.28 -0.62
CA LEU A 246 -12.88 8.92 -0.36
C LEU A 246 -12.75 10.29 0.31
N LEU A 247 -11.76 10.50 1.19
CA LEU A 247 -11.49 11.83 1.78
C LEU A 247 -11.05 12.85 0.73
N LEU A 248 -10.33 12.41 -0.30
CA LEU A 248 -9.87 13.25 -1.41
C LEU A 248 -10.91 13.34 -2.54
N GLY A 249 -12.03 12.63 -2.43
CA GLY A 249 -13.11 12.64 -3.42
C GLY A 249 -12.75 11.94 -4.73
N VAL A 250 -11.95 10.88 -4.66
CA VAL A 250 -11.56 10.03 -5.81
C VAL A 250 -12.01 8.58 -5.59
N PRO A 251 -12.15 7.76 -6.65
CA PRO A 251 -12.52 6.36 -6.49
C PRO A 251 -11.50 5.57 -5.65
N ILE A 252 -11.99 4.60 -4.89
CA ILE A 252 -11.13 3.64 -4.17
C ILE A 252 -10.42 2.77 -5.21
N PRO A 253 -9.10 2.52 -5.09
CA PRO A 253 -8.41 1.59 -5.99
C PRO A 253 -9.12 0.24 -6.04
N PHE A 254 -9.38 -0.28 -7.23
CA PHE A 254 -10.22 -1.45 -7.43
C PHE A 254 -9.80 -2.66 -6.58
N GLY A 255 -8.49 -2.91 -6.47
CA GLY A 255 -7.92 -4.03 -5.71
C GLY A 255 -7.78 -3.79 -4.20
N SER A 256 -8.17 -2.63 -3.69
CA SER A 256 -8.06 -2.30 -2.26
C SER A 256 -8.99 -3.19 -1.44
N ILE A 257 -8.46 -3.75 -0.36
CA ILE A 257 -9.24 -4.49 0.67
C ILE A 257 -9.37 -3.70 1.97
N GLY A 258 -8.84 -2.48 2.00
CA GLY A 258 -8.86 -1.59 3.15
C GLY A 258 -10.26 -1.18 3.59
N ARG A 259 -10.43 -1.01 4.91
CA ARG A 259 -11.63 -0.44 5.53
C ARG A 259 -11.45 1.05 5.79
N LEU A 260 -12.52 1.83 5.67
CA LEU A 260 -12.46 3.25 6.03
C LEU A 260 -12.14 3.50 7.51
N SER A 261 -11.21 4.41 7.76
CA SER A 261 -10.89 4.88 9.10
C SER A 261 -11.88 5.95 9.56
N ARG A 262 -12.75 5.58 10.51
CA ARG A 262 -13.67 6.54 11.16
C ARG A 262 -12.91 7.69 11.82
N THR A 263 -11.75 7.40 12.39
CA THR A 263 -10.93 8.41 13.08
C THR A 263 -10.44 9.48 12.11
N LEU A 264 -10.02 9.09 10.90
CA LEU A 264 -9.65 10.05 9.86
C LEU A 264 -10.88 10.81 9.33
N TRP A 265 -12.01 10.14 9.17
CA TRP A 265 -13.25 10.79 8.72
C TRP A 265 -13.70 11.92 9.65
N LEU A 266 -13.55 11.72 10.95
CA LEU A 266 -13.93 12.67 12.00
C LEU A 266 -12.85 13.74 12.30
N LEU A 267 -11.83 13.88 11.44
CA LEU A 267 -10.80 14.92 11.57
C LEU A 267 -11.38 16.33 11.51
N SER A 268 -12.34 16.54 10.59
CA SER A 268 -13.04 17.83 10.43
C SER A 268 -14.38 17.82 11.15
N ASP A 269 -14.73 18.95 11.78
CA ASP A 269 -16.00 19.12 12.50
C ASP A 269 -17.14 19.41 11.53
N GLN A 270 -17.57 18.41 10.77
CA GLN A 270 -18.72 18.55 9.87
C GLN A 270 -20.00 18.11 10.59
N PRO A 271 -21.09 18.91 10.58
CA PRO A 271 -22.35 18.55 11.23
C PRO A 271 -22.91 17.19 10.77
N GLU A 272 -22.67 16.81 9.51
CA GLU A 272 -23.16 15.58 8.89
C GLU A 272 -22.10 14.47 8.82
N ALA A 273 -21.03 14.55 9.62
CA ALA A 273 -19.90 13.61 9.55
C ALA A 273 -20.34 12.14 9.71
N ASP A 274 -21.31 11.85 10.57
CA ASP A 274 -21.81 10.48 10.77
C ASP A 274 -22.69 9.96 9.62
N ALA A 275 -23.44 10.83 8.96
CA ALA A 275 -24.25 10.46 7.80
C ALA A 275 -23.36 10.22 6.57
N THR A 276 -22.44 11.15 6.31
CA THR A 276 -21.46 11.04 5.23
C THR A 276 -20.52 9.84 5.42
N PHE A 277 -20.11 9.53 6.65
CA PHE A 277 -19.32 8.33 6.94
C PHE A 277 -20.08 7.04 6.63
N ARG A 278 -21.37 6.98 6.96
CA ARG A 278 -22.22 5.82 6.64
C ARG A 278 -22.35 5.63 5.12
N ALA A 279 -22.57 6.71 4.37
CA ALA A 279 -22.60 6.65 2.91
C ALA A 279 -21.26 6.18 2.33
N ALA A 280 -20.15 6.73 2.83
CA ALA A 280 -18.81 6.32 2.43
C ALA A 280 -18.53 4.84 2.72
N LEU A 281 -18.95 4.35 3.91
CA LEU A 281 -18.85 2.93 4.26
C LEU A 281 -19.64 2.03 3.31
N SER A 282 -20.80 2.46 2.82
CA SER A 282 -21.55 1.71 1.81
C SER A 282 -20.77 1.61 0.49
N VAL A 283 -20.11 2.70 0.05
CA VAL A 283 -19.24 2.69 -1.14
C VAL A 283 -18.06 1.75 -0.95
N ASN A 284 -17.37 1.82 0.19
CA ASN A 284 -16.25 0.94 0.50
C ASN A 284 -16.67 -0.55 0.57
N ALA A 285 -17.80 -0.85 1.23
CA ALA A 285 -18.33 -2.20 1.30
C ALA A 285 -18.69 -2.74 -0.09
N TRP A 286 -19.30 -1.91 -0.95
CA TRP A 286 -19.61 -2.29 -2.33
C TRP A 286 -18.33 -2.56 -3.14
N GLN A 287 -17.32 -1.69 -3.04
CA GLN A 287 -16.06 -1.86 -3.78
C GLN A 287 -15.34 -3.15 -3.36
N VAL A 288 -15.21 -3.42 -2.06
CA VAL A 288 -14.58 -4.67 -1.57
C VAL A 288 -15.38 -5.89 -1.99
N HIS A 289 -16.72 -5.84 -1.90
CA HIS A 289 -17.58 -6.93 -2.36
C HIS A 289 -17.41 -7.19 -3.86
N HIS A 290 -17.40 -6.13 -4.68
CA HIS A 290 -17.21 -6.23 -6.11
C HIS A 290 -15.84 -6.84 -6.44
N TYR A 291 -14.76 -6.33 -5.86
CA TYR A 291 -13.41 -6.86 -6.05
C TYR A 291 -13.30 -8.34 -5.70
N LEU A 292 -13.78 -8.77 -4.53
CA LEU A 292 -13.67 -10.16 -4.10
C LEU A 292 -14.41 -11.13 -5.04
N ASN A 293 -15.55 -10.71 -5.61
CA ASN A 293 -16.32 -11.53 -6.54
C ASN A 293 -15.70 -11.56 -7.95
N GLU A 294 -15.18 -10.44 -8.44
CA GLU A 294 -14.41 -10.41 -9.69
C GLU A 294 -13.12 -11.23 -9.59
N TYR A 295 -12.40 -11.10 -8.48
CA TYR A 295 -11.19 -11.87 -8.22
C TYR A 295 -11.48 -13.37 -8.15
N ALA A 296 -12.59 -13.77 -7.50
CA ALA A 296 -13.05 -15.16 -7.51
C ALA A 296 -13.44 -15.65 -8.92
N ALA A 297 -14.15 -14.82 -9.69
CA ALA A 297 -14.58 -15.13 -11.06
C ALA A 297 -13.39 -15.28 -12.02
N ALA A 298 -12.32 -14.51 -11.80
CA ALA A 298 -11.05 -14.61 -12.52
C ALA A 298 -10.22 -15.86 -12.14
N GLY A 299 -10.73 -16.72 -11.24
CA GLY A 299 -10.11 -18.00 -10.88
C GLY A 299 -9.23 -17.96 -9.64
N ALA A 300 -9.26 -16.89 -8.85
CA ALA A 300 -8.49 -16.83 -7.61
C ALA A 300 -8.98 -17.87 -6.58
N ALA A 301 -8.02 -18.47 -5.88
CA ALA A 301 -8.28 -19.49 -4.85
C ALA A 301 -8.76 -18.89 -3.51
N LEU A 302 -9.91 -18.22 -3.51
CA LEU A 302 -10.54 -17.71 -2.28
C LEU A 302 -11.28 -18.83 -1.52
N PRO A 303 -11.25 -18.86 -0.17
CA PRO A 303 -12.01 -19.83 0.60
C PRO A 303 -13.53 -19.69 0.36
N ARG A 304 -14.12 -20.64 -0.37
CA ARG A 304 -15.54 -20.59 -0.81
C ARG A 304 -16.52 -20.28 0.32
N LYS A 305 -16.30 -20.85 1.52
CA LYS A 305 -17.15 -20.60 2.70
C LYS A 305 -17.07 -19.15 3.18
N LEU A 306 -15.89 -18.53 3.16
CA LEU A 306 -15.71 -17.15 3.57
C LEU A 306 -16.28 -16.18 2.54
N LEU A 307 -16.09 -16.45 1.25
CA LEU A 307 -16.69 -15.65 0.18
C LEU A 307 -18.22 -15.71 0.23
N ALA A 308 -18.81 -16.89 0.37
CA ALA A 308 -20.26 -17.05 0.52
C ALA A 308 -20.79 -16.30 1.76
N ARG A 309 -20.08 -16.36 2.89
CA ARG A 309 -20.43 -15.61 4.10
C ARG A 309 -20.35 -14.09 3.87
N SER A 310 -19.31 -13.62 3.20
CA SER A 310 -19.16 -12.20 2.86
C SER A 310 -20.33 -11.72 1.97
N ASN A 311 -20.68 -12.49 0.95
CA ASN A 311 -21.80 -12.19 0.05
C ASN A 311 -23.14 -12.15 0.79
N ALA A 312 -23.37 -13.10 1.72
CA ALA A 312 -24.57 -13.11 2.54
C ALA A 312 -24.68 -11.88 3.47
N LEU A 313 -23.57 -11.45 4.09
CA LEU A 313 -23.52 -10.25 4.93
C LEU A 313 -23.79 -8.97 4.11
N PHE A 314 -23.22 -8.89 2.91
CA PHE A 314 -23.45 -7.76 2.00
C PHE A 314 -24.92 -7.69 1.56
N ALA A 315 -25.51 -8.81 1.13
CA ALA A 315 -26.92 -8.88 0.76
C ALA A 315 -27.86 -8.50 1.92
N ALA A 316 -27.56 -8.95 3.15
CA ALA A 316 -28.33 -8.59 4.34
C ALA A 316 -28.28 -7.07 4.63
N THR A 317 -27.12 -6.44 4.39
CA THR A 317 -26.93 -5.00 4.58
C THR A 317 -27.73 -4.20 3.55
N LEU A 318 -27.74 -4.63 2.28
CA LEU A 318 -28.58 -4.04 1.24
C LEU A 318 -30.08 -4.18 1.55
N ALA A 319 -30.50 -5.35 2.03
CA ALA A 319 -31.90 -5.57 2.42
C ALA A 319 -32.32 -4.69 3.60
N ALA A 320 -31.45 -4.52 4.59
CA ALA A 320 -31.69 -3.62 5.72
C ALA A 320 -31.82 -2.15 5.28
N ALA A 321 -30.95 -1.70 4.37
CA ALA A 321 -31.03 -0.35 3.79
C ALA A 321 -32.24 -0.17 2.85
N ALA A 322 -32.75 -1.26 2.27
CA ALA A 322 -33.97 -1.22 1.46
C ALA A 322 -35.25 -1.11 2.31
N GLY A 323 -35.25 -1.70 3.51
CA GLY A 323 -36.39 -1.72 4.44
C GLY A 323 -36.53 -0.49 5.35
N SER A 324 -35.53 0.40 5.41
CA SER A 324 -35.64 1.70 6.10
C SER A 324 -36.55 2.64 5.28
N SER A 325 -37.56 3.21 5.94
CA SER A 325 -38.72 3.88 5.34
C SER A 325 -38.39 5.01 4.35
N GLU A 326 -39.31 5.25 3.42
CA GLU A 326 -39.27 6.26 2.35
C GLU A 326 -39.08 7.72 2.84
N GLN A 327 -39.28 7.95 4.14
CA GLN A 327 -39.10 9.23 4.81
C GLN A 327 -37.62 9.56 5.08
N GLU A 328 -36.76 8.57 5.38
CA GLU A 328 -35.30 8.77 5.50
C GLU A 328 -34.63 8.98 4.12
N ARG A 329 -35.22 8.43 3.05
CA ARG A 329 -34.70 8.58 1.68
C ARG A 329 -34.84 10.00 1.12
N ARG A 330 -35.78 10.81 1.62
CA ARG A 330 -35.99 12.20 1.18
C ARG A 330 -34.99 13.18 1.79
N GLU A 331 -34.41 12.89 2.95
CA GLU A 331 -33.36 13.72 3.55
C GLU A 331 -31.97 13.44 2.92
N LEU A 332 -31.76 12.27 2.32
CA LEU A 332 -30.49 11.83 1.73
C LEU A 332 -30.37 12.06 0.21
N SER A 333 -31.42 12.51 -0.47
CA SER A 333 -31.48 12.61 -1.95
C SER A 333 -31.54 14.05 -2.48
N GLY A 334 -30.84 14.98 -1.84
CA GLY A 334 -30.50 16.28 -2.43
C GLY A 334 -29.45 16.15 -3.52
N GLY A 335 -29.83 15.65 -4.71
CA GLY A 335 -28.95 15.62 -5.88
C GLY A 335 -29.22 14.44 -6.82
N SER A 336 -30.25 14.58 -7.66
CA SER A 336 -30.53 13.67 -8.77
C SER A 336 -29.45 13.77 -9.85
N CYS A 337 -28.79 12.65 -10.16
CA CYS A 337 -28.20 12.41 -11.47
C CYS A 337 -28.74 11.08 -11.99
N GLY A 338 -29.80 11.15 -12.79
CA GLY A 338 -30.35 10.01 -13.52
C GLY A 338 -29.55 9.75 -14.78
N ALA A 339 -28.97 8.55 -14.88
CA ALA A 339 -28.91 7.72 -16.09
C ALA A 339 -27.89 6.58 -15.88
N CYS A 340 -28.36 5.40 -15.48
CA CYS A 340 -27.67 4.14 -15.75
C CYS A 340 -28.69 3.20 -16.39
N GLY A 341 -28.59 3.06 -17.71
CA GLY A 341 -29.33 2.07 -18.49
C GLY A 341 -28.84 0.66 -18.19
N GLU A 342 -29.79 -0.27 -18.23
CA GLU A 342 -29.60 -1.71 -18.09
C GLU A 342 -28.57 -2.23 -19.12
N PHE A 343 -27.52 -2.90 -18.65
CA PHE A 343 -26.66 -3.71 -19.53
C PHE A 343 -27.00 -5.18 -19.35
N ASN A 344 -27.63 -5.73 -20.38
CA ASN A 344 -28.05 -7.11 -20.48
C ASN A 344 -26.84 -8.05 -20.66
N GLY A 345 -26.87 -9.19 -19.99
CA GLY A 345 -25.85 -10.22 -20.06
C GLY A 345 -25.70 -10.84 -21.46
N GLY A 346 -24.49 -10.82 -21.99
CA GLY A 346 -24.10 -11.48 -23.23
C GLY A 346 -23.21 -12.69 -22.97
N ARG A 347 -23.68 -13.87 -23.37
CA ARG A 347 -22.97 -15.16 -23.32
C ARG A 347 -21.74 -15.14 -24.24
N ALA A 348 -20.56 -15.46 -23.73
CA ALA A 348 -19.42 -15.81 -24.57
C ALA A 348 -19.66 -17.16 -25.25
N SER A 349 -19.58 -17.19 -26.58
CA SER A 349 -19.88 -18.38 -27.40
C SER A 349 -18.69 -19.34 -27.46
N ALA A 350 -19.00 -20.65 -27.50
CA ALA A 350 -18.06 -21.75 -27.66
C ALA A 350 -17.16 -21.66 -28.92
N ALA A 351 -17.41 -20.70 -29.83
CA ALA A 351 -16.62 -20.47 -31.03
C ALA A 351 -15.22 -19.88 -30.74
N GLY A 352 -15.05 -19.10 -29.67
CA GLY A 352 -13.73 -18.52 -29.32
C GLY A 352 -12.71 -19.57 -28.86
N VAL A 353 -13.18 -20.63 -28.21
CA VAL A 353 -12.35 -21.75 -27.75
C VAL A 353 -11.93 -22.64 -28.93
N LEU A 354 -12.80 -22.78 -29.94
CA LEU A 354 -12.49 -23.54 -31.16
C LEU A 354 -11.45 -22.82 -32.05
N TRP A 355 -11.42 -21.48 -32.04
CA TRP A 355 -10.40 -20.69 -32.75
C TRP A 355 -9.01 -20.79 -32.11
N ALA A 356 -8.92 -20.86 -30.77
CA ALA A 356 -7.66 -21.10 -30.08
C ALA A 356 -7.11 -22.52 -30.36
N LEU A 357 -7.99 -23.52 -30.44
CA LEU A 357 -7.61 -24.90 -30.77
C LEU A 357 -7.17 -25.09 -32.23
N LEU A 358 -7.75 -24.34 -33.16
CA LEU A 358 -7.33 -24.32 -34.57
C LEU A 358 -5.92 -23.71 -34.73
N GLY A 359 -5.58 -22.68 -33.94
CA GLY A 359 -4.23 -22.11 -33.90
C GLY A 359 -3.17 -23.13 -33.47
N THR A 360 -3.49 -23.98 -32.51
CA THR A 360 -2.59 -25.07 -32.06
C THR A 360 -2.46 -26.18 -33.12
N HIS A 361 -3.49 -26.43 -33.93
CA HIS A 361 -3.42 -27.41 -35.03
C HIS A 361 -2.62 -26.89 -36.23
N LEU A 362 -2.68 -25.59 -36.53
CA LEU A 362 -1.91 -24.97 -37.60
C LEU A 362 -0.39 -24.91 -37.30
N PHE A 363 0.01 -24.92 -36.02
CA PHE A 363 1.42 -25.11 -35.63
C PHE A 363 1.99 -26.45 -36.12
N PHE A 364 1.19 -27.51 -36.14
CA PHE A 364 1.59 -28.82 -36.67
C PHE A 364 1.61 -28.90 -38.20
N CYS A 365 0.92 -28.00 -38.91
CA CYS A 365 1.02 -27.88 -40.37
C CYS A 365 2.36 -27.29 -40.85
N THR A 366 3.25 -26.84 -39.93
CA THR A 366 4.58 -26.30 -40.25
C THR A 366 5.68 -27.37 -40.41
N GLY A 367 5.32 -28.65 -40.41
CA GLY A 367 6.24 -29.73 -40.80
C GLY A 367 7.16 -30.24 -39.71
N HIS A 368 6.89 -29.97 -38.43
CA HIS A 368 7.59 -30.62 -37.32
C HIS A 368 6.81 -31.87 -36.90
N PHE A 369 7.01 -32.98 -37.62
CA PHE A 369 6.45 -34.30 -37.33
C PHE A 369 7.49 -35.25 -36.74
N CYS A 370 7.05 -36.06 -35.77
CA CYS A 370 7.77 -37.17 -35.16
C CYS A 370 7.96 -38.34 -36.15
N GLU A 371 9.09 -39.05 -36.08
CA GLU A 371 9.22 -40.39 -36.65
C GLU A 371 9.32 -41.48 -35.57
N PHE A 372 8.59 -42.57 -35.84
CA PHE A 372 8.45 -43.88 -35.17
C PHE A 372 7.58 -44.02 -33.90
N ALA A 373 6.59 -44.90 -34.06
CA ALA A 373 5.51 -45.27 -33.17
C ALA A 373 5.89 -46.47 -32.29
N GLY A 374 5.66 -46.35 -30.99
CA GLY A 374 5.97 -47.36 -29.98
C GLY A 374 6.72 -46.81 -28.76
N LEU A 375 7.39 -45.66 -28.89
CA LEU A 375 8.10 -44.99 -27.78
C LEU A 375 7.58 -43.59 -27.42
N GLN A 376 6.60 -43.03 -28.13
CA GLN A 376 6.28 -41.59 -28.06
C GLN A 376 5.59 -41.13 -26.77
N THR A 377 4.86 -42.00 -26.07
CA THR A 377 4.30 -41.68 -24.75
C THR A 377 5.34 -41.72 -23.63
N ALA A 378 6.42 -42.48 -23.79
CA ALA A 378 7.54 -42.49 -22.84
C ALA A 378 8.59 -41.41 -23.18
N ALA A 379 8.93 -41.20 -24.46
CA ALA A 379 9.99 -40.28 -24.88
C ALA A 379 9.64 -38.80 -24.74
N GLY A 380 8.37 -38.40 -24.94
CA GLY A 380 7.91 -37.03 -24.69
C GLY A 380 7.89 -36.69 -23.19
N PHE A 381 7.55 -37.66 -22.35
CA PHE A 381 7.61 -37.53 -20.89
C PHE A 381 9.06 -37.53 -20.39
N VAL A 382 9.93 -38.37 -20.95
CA VAL A 382 11.36 -38.38 -20.62
C VAL A 382 12.04 -37.09 -21.07
N GLY A 383 11.74 -36.57 -22.27
CA GLY A 383 12.29 -35.31 -22.77
C GLY A 383 11.83 -34.09 -21.96
N ALA A 384 10.54 -34.03 -21.60
CA ALA A 384 10.00 -32.98 -20.74
C ALA A 384 10.52 -33.09 -19.29
N ALA A 385 10.66 -34.31 -18.75
CA ALA A 385 11.22 -34.56 -17.43
C ALA A 385 12.72 -34.23 -17.36
N LEU A 386 13.49 -34.57 -18.39
CA LEU A 386 14.92 -34.24 -18.50
C LEU A 386 15.12 -32.74 -18.72
N ALA A 387 14.29 -32.09 -19.53
CA ALA A 387 14.33 -30.64 -19.71
C ALA A 387 13.96 -29.90 -18.40
N PHE A 388 12.94 -30.40 -17.69
CA PHE A 388 12.57 -29.89 -16.37
C PHE A 388 13.70 -30.09 -15.36
N GLY A 389 14.23 -31.31 -15.22
CA GLY A 389 15.36 -31.62 -14.34
C GLY A 389 16.61 -30.78 -14.66
N LEU A 390 16.94 -30.58 -15.94
CA LEU A 390 18.04 -29.73 -16.37
C LEU A 390 17.81 -28.25 -16.02
N LEU A 391 16.61 -27.72 -16.26
CA LEU A 391 16.26 -26.34 -15.90
C LEU A 391 16.38 -26.13 -14.38
N ARG A 392 15.92 -27.11 -13.58
CA ARG A 392 16.01 -27.07 -12.12
C ARG A 392 17.45 -27.19 -11.63
N ALA A 393 18.26 -28.06 -12.22
CA ALA A 393 19.69 -28.19 -11.91
C ALA A 393 20.47 -26.92 -12.24
N LEU A 394 20.16 -26.25 -13.36
CA LEU A 394 20.74 -24.96 -13.72
C LEU A 394 20.32 -23.85 -12.74
N ALA A 395 19.06 -23.82 -12.31
CA ALA A 395 18.59 -22.86 -11.31
C ALA A 395 19.27 -23.06 -9.94
N ALA A 396 19.39 -24.31 -9.48
CA ALA A 396 20.12 -24.65 -8.26
C ALA A 396 21.63 -24.33 -8.38
N GLY A 397 22.24 -24.60 -9.53
CA GLY A 397 23.62 -24.26 -9.83
C GLY A 397 23.88 -22.75 -9.86
N ALA A 398 22.96 -21.96 -10.42
CA ALA A 398 23.02 -20.51 -10.41
C ALA A 398 22.85 -19.94 -8.99
N ALA A 399 21.94 -20.50 -8.18
CA ALA A 399 21.78 -20.13 -6.78
C ALA A 399 23.04 -20.46 -5.95
N MET A 400 23.64 -21.63 -6.19
CA MET A 400 24.90 -22.05 -5.57
C MET A 400 26.06 -21.12 -5.95
N LEU A 401 26.20 -20.79 -7.25
CA LEU A 401 27.23 -19.89 -7.74
C LEU A 401 27.05 -18.47 -7.16
N SER A 402 25.80 -17.99 -7.10
CA SER A 402 25.46 -16.71 -6.47
C SER A 402 25.83 -16.69 -4.99
N ALA A 403 25.50 -17.74 -4.24
CA ALA A 403 25.88 -17.86 -2.83
C ALA A 403 27.40 -17.95 -2.64
N ALA A 404 28.11 -18.64 -3.54
CA ALA A 404 29.57 -18.76 -3.50
C ALA A 404 30.30 -17.45 -3.82
N ILE A 405 29.79 -16.67 -4.79
CA ILE A 405 30.31 -15.33 -5.13
C ILE A 405 30.03 -14.37 -3.97
N GLN A 406 28.82 -14.41 -3.42
CA GLN A 406 28.38 -13.54 -2.35
C GLN A 406 28.74 -14.07 -0.94
N ARG A 407 29.64 -15.04 -0.80
CA ARG A 407 29.95 -15.70 0.49
C ARG A 407 30.49 -14.79 1.60
N ARG A 408 30.89 -13.57 1.26
CA ARG A 408 31.34 -12.53 2.20
C ARG A 408 30.33 -11.39 2.36
N HIS A 409 29.18 -11.46 1.69
CA HIS A 409 28.10 -10.50 1.74
C HIS A 409 27.18 -10.81 2.93
N LEU A 410 26.76 -9.77 3.67
CA LEU A 410 25.94 -9.89 4.89
C LEU A 410 24.65 -10.70 4.68
N MET A 411 24.07 -10.60 3.47
CA MET A 411 22.82 -11.29 3.10
C MET A 411 22.99 -12.75 2.62
N VAL A 412 24.21 -13.32 2.62
CA VAL A 412 24.40 -14.69 2.12
C VAL A 412 23.59 -15.72 2.92
N TRP A 413 23.55 -15.58 4.24
CA TRP A 413 22.84 -16.52 5.10
C TRP A 413 21.35 -16.22 5.23
N ALA A 414 20.92 -15.00 4.93
CA ALA A 414 19.53 -14.55 5.06
C ALA A 414 18.71 -14.67 3.75
N LEU A 415 19.34 -14.51 2.58
CA LEU A 415 18.65 -14.57 1.27
C LEU A 415 19.18 -15.65 0.35
N PHE A 416 20.50 -15.73 0.18
CA PHE A 416 21.08 -16.61 -0.83
C PHE A 416 21.11 -18.08 -0.39
N ALA A 417 21.40 -18.35 0.89
CA ALA A 417 21.40 -19.69 1.46
C ALA A 417 19.98 -20.27 1.57
N PRO A 418 18.93 -19.56 2.02
CA PRO A 418 17.57 -20.08 1.99
C PRO A 418 17.05 -20.33 0.57
N LYS A 419 17.39 -19.46 -0.40
CA LYS A 419 17.06 -19.69 -1.81
C LYS A 419 17.76 -20.92 -2.36
N PHE A 420 19.05 -21.10 -2.10
CA PHE A 420 19.78 -22.31 -2.47
C PHE A 420 19.19 -23.57 -1.81
N VAL A 421 18.87 -23.53 -0.52
CA VAL A 421 18.24 -24.65 0.20
C VAL A 421 16.87 -24.97 -0.37
N PHE A 422 16.06 -23.97 -0.72
CA PHE A 422 14.76 -24.17 -1.36
C PHE A 422 14.90 -24.80 -2.75
N GLU A 423 15.80 -24.27 -3.59
CA GLU A 423 16.06 -24.84 -4.92
C GLU A 423 16.59 -26.27 -4.82
N ALA A 424 17.48 -26.56 -3.85
CA ALA A 424 18.01 -27.88 -3.61
C ALA A 424 16.96 -28.88 -3.08
N ALA A 425 16.12 -28.46 -2.11
CA ALA A 425 15.04 -29.29 -1.59
C ALA A 425 13.99 -29.58 -2.66
N PHE A 426 13.64 -28.58 -3.46
CA PHE A 426 12.70 -28.74 -4.56
C PHE A 426 13.27 -29.63 -5.66
N LEU A 427 14.56 -29.49 -6.00
CA LEU A 427 15.27 -30.39 -6.92
C LEU A 427 15.23 -31.84 -6.41
N LEU A 428 15.52 -32.07 -5.13
CA LEU A 428 15.47 -33.40 -4.52
C LEU A 428 14.06 -34.02 -4.57
N VAL A 429 13.03 -33.23 -4.27
CA VAL A 429 11.63 -33.68 -4.32
C VAL A 429 11.19 -33.95 -5.75
N SER A 430 11.56 -33.08 -6.70
CA SER A 430 11.25 -33.31 -8.12
C SER A 430 11.96 -34.53 -8.66
N ASP A 431 13.24 -34.74 -8.31
CA ASP A 431 14.01 -35.90 -8.74
C ASP A 431 13.46 -37.18 -8.11
N ALA A 432 13.11 -37.16 -6.82
CA ALA A 432 12.46 -38.28 -6.16
C ALA A 432 11.08 -38.61 -6.77
N ALA A 433 10.29 -37.60 -7.12
CA ALA A 433 9.00 -37.78 -7.80
C ALA A 433 9.16 -38.32 -9.21
N LEU A 434 10.16 -37.85 -9.96
CA LEU A 434 10.50 -38.35 -11.30
C LEU A 434 10.99 -39.80 -11.25
N VAL A 435 11.81 -40.14 -10.26
CA VAL A 435 12.29 -41.50 -10.02
C VAL A 435 11.12 -42.42 -9.63
N ALA A 436 10.27 -41.99 -8.69
CA ALA A 436 9.08 -42.75 -8.27
C ALA A 436 8.08 -42.95 -9.41
N ALA A 437 7.87 -41.92 -10.25
CA ALA A 437 7.05 -42.02 -11.46
C ALA A 437 7.67 -42.95 -12.51
N GLY A 438 9.01 -42.94 -12.64
CA GLY A 438 9.74 -43.85 -13.52
C GLY A 438 9.69 -45.32 -13.09
N PHE A 439 9.52 -45.61 -11.79
CA PHE A 439 9.33 -46.97 -11.26
C PHE A 439 7.86 -47.44 -11.26
N ALA A 440 6.90 -46.55 -11.52
CA ALA A 440 5.47 -46.84 -11.54
C ALA A 440 4.91 -47.12 -12.96
N CYS A 441 5.77 -47.08 -13.99
CA CYS A 441 5.44 -47.36 -15.39
C CYS A 441 5.91 -48.74 -15.86
#